data_AF-A0A1X7VTS6-F1
#
_entry.id   AF-A0A1X7VTS6-F1
#
_cell.length_a   1.000
_cell.length_b   1.000
_cell.length_c   1.000
_cell.angle_alpha   90.00
_cell.angle_beta   90.00
_cell.angle_gamma   90.00
#
_symmetry.space_group_name_H-M   'P 1'
#
loop_
_entity.id
_entity.type
_entity.pdbx_description
1 polymer ?
#
loop_
_entity_poly.entity_id
_entity_poly.type
_entity_poly.pdbx_seq_one_letter_code
_entity_poly.pdbx_strand_id
1 'polypeptide(L)'
;MPPYSCVPIKSCRSDLKNVVYLIVSTRGKKYVGITTRTLKHRMGQHREAIRAGHGDGQKFIDYYRRNNFEKATVQVLYKPRGGKVSQKLRQKEVEYIQEYDSMRNGLNSKL
;
A
#
# COMPACT_ATOMS: atom_id res chain seq x y z
N MET A 1 -5.13 12.22 13.79
CA MET A 1 -5.24 10.82 14.27
C MET A 1 -3.89 10.17 14.09
N PRO A 2 -3.33 9.51 15.12
CA PRO A 2 -2.05 8.83 14.96
C PRO A 2 -2.18 7.71 13.93
N PRO A 3 -1.16 7.48 13.09
CA PRO A 3 -1.17 6.38 12.13
C PRO A 3 -1.26 5.05 12.89
N TYR A 4 -2.01 4.09 12.36
CA TYR A 4 -1.97 2.74 12.95
C TYR A 4 -0.59 2.14 12.67
N SER A 5 -0.07 1.40 13.65
CA SER A 5 1.31 0.95 13.78
C SER A 5 1.99 0.55 12.46
N CYS A 6 3.20 1.08 12.26
CA CYS A 6 4.09 0.65 11.18
C CYS A 6 4.66 -0.73 11.53
N VAL A 7 4.44 -1.72 10.67
CA VAL A 7 4.91 -3.09 10.88
C VAL A 7 5.62 -3.63 9.65
N PRO A 8 6.64 -4.50 9.81
CA PRO A 8 7.22 -5.21 8.67
C PRO A 8 6.17 -6.04 7.92
N ILE A 9 6.26 -6.09 6.59
CA ILE A 9 5.31 -6.83 5.75
C ILE A 9 5.26 -8.33 6.08
N LYS A 10 6.42 -8.93 6.40
CA LYS A 10 6.50 -10.33 6.88
C LYS A 10 5.66 -10.61 8.14
N SER A 11 5.44 -9.59 8.95
CA SER A 11 4.72 -9.66 10.23
C SER A 11 3.32 -9.07 10.14
N CYS A 12 2.88 -8.62 8.95
CA CYS A 12 1.57 -8.01 8.76
C CYS A 12 0.45 -9.05 8.89
N ARG A 13 -0.07 -9.21 10.11
CA ARG A 13 -1.24 -10.05 10.43
C ARG A 13 -2.53 -9.25 10.56
N SER A 14 -2.57 -8.04 10.00
CA SER A 14 -3.68 -7.11 10.21
C SER A 14 -4.95 -7.53 9.45
N ASP A 15 -6.02 -7.81 10.21
CA ASP A 15 -7.37 -8.05 9.69
C ASP A 15 -8.14 -6.75 9.39
N LEU A 16 -7.45 -5.61 9.38
CA LEU A 16 -8.03 -4.32 9.02
C LEU A 16 -8.51 -4.35 7.56
N LYS A 17 -9.78 -4.00 7.37
CA LYS A 17 -10.44 -3.84 6.07
C LYS A 17 -10.73 -2.36 5.83
N ASN A 18 -10.98 -2.01 4.57
CA ASN A 18 -11.35 -0.65 4.17
C ASN A 18 -10.31 0.38 4.62
N VAL A 19 -9.07 0.23 4.19
CA VAL A 19 -7.97 1.11 4.62
C VAL A 19 -7.21 1.68 3.44
N VAL A 20 -6.66 2.88 3.66
CA VAL A 20 -5.54 3.42 2.88
C VAL A 20 -4.27 3.07 3.64
N TYR A 21 -3.32 2.45 2.95
CA TYR A 21 -2.04 2.05 3.52
C TYR A 21 -0.88 2.62 2.72
N LEU A 22 0.24 2.78 3.43
CA LEU A 22 1.53 3.15 2.90
C LEU A 22 2.48 1.95 3.03
N ILE A 23 3.16 1.61 1.94
CA ILE A 23 4.32 0.73 1.95
C ILE A 23 5.56 1.58 1.77
N VAL A 24 6.55 1.39 2.65
CA VAL A 24 7.86 2.03 2.54
C VAL A 24 8.92 0.96 2.35
N SER A 25 9.61 1.02 1.21
CA SER A 25 10.72 0.11 0.92
C SER A 25 11.93 0.40 1.82
N THR A 26 12.87 -0.54 1.88
CA THR A 26 14.15 -0.34 2.58
C THR A 26 15.01 0.80 2.00
N ARG A 27 14.71 1.26 0.78
CA ARG A 27 15.36 2.41 0.13
C ARG A 27 14.51 3.68 0.20
N GLY A 28 13.50 3.72 1.08
CA GLY A 28 12.61 4.87 1.28
C GLY A 28 11.61 5.11 0.15
N LYS A 29 11.47 4.19 -0.81
CA LYS A 29 10.47 4.34 -1.88
C LYS A 29 9.08 4.06 -1.33
N LYS A 30 8.16 4.99 -1.59
CA LYS A 30 6.81 5.00 -1.01
C LYS A 30 5.79 4.49 -2.03
N TYR A 31 4.84 3.69 -1.56
CA TYR A 31 3.67 3.25 -2.33
C TYR A 31 2.43 3.45 -1.47
N VAL A 32 1.45 4.16 -2.00
CA VAL A 32 0.14 4.32 -1.35
C VAL A 32 -0.85 3.43 -2.09
N GLY A 33 -1.69 2.73 -1.34
CA GLY A 33 -2.77 1.96 -1.93
C GLY A 33 -3.97 1.82 -1.02
N ILE A 34 -5.09 1.41 -1.61
CA ILE A 34 -6.30 1.05 -0.86
C ILE A 34 -6.56 -0.43 -0.84
N THR A 35 -7.33 -0.87 0.15
CA THR A 35 -7.95 -2.20 0.18
C THR A 35 -9.31 -2.15 0.84
N THR A 36 -10.30 -2.78 0.22
CA THR A 36 -11.63 -3.03 0.82
C THR A 36 -11.68 -4.40 1.53
N ARG A 37 -10.78 -5.31 1.18
CA ARG A 37 -10.53 -6.58 1.88
C ARG A 37 -9.50 -6.38 3.00
N THR A 38 -9.11 -7.47 3.68
CA THR A 38 -8.12 -7.38 4.75
C THR A 38 -6.76 -6.96 4.21
N LEU A 39 -6.01 -6.20 5.00
CA LEU A 39 -4.65 -5.79 4.65
C LEU A 39 -3.75 -7.00 4.41
N LYS A 40 -3.91 -8.07 5.21
CA LYS A 40 -3.24 -9.37 4.98
C LYS A 40 -3.51 -9.92 3.58
N HIS A 41 -4.77 -9.96 3.13
CA HIS A 41 -5.12 -10.43 1.80
C HIS A 41 -4.48 -9.56 0.72
N ARG A 42 -4.50 -8.22 0.89
CA ARG A 42 -3.87 -7.30 -0.05
C ARG A 42 -2.36 -7.48 -0.15
N MET A 43 -1.66 -7.73 0.95
CA MET A 43 -0.22 -8.05 0.92
C MET A 43 0.04 -9.39 0.19
N GLY A 44 -0.86 -10.36 0.32
CA GLY A 44 -0.82 -11.60 -0.46
C GLY A 44 -0.92 -11.36 -1.97
N GLN A 45 -1.87 -10.52 -2.40
CA GLN A 45 -2.01 -10.14 -3.82
C GLN A 45 -0.76 -9.44 -4.36
N HIS A 46 -0.14 -8.55 -3.58
CA HIS A 46 1.11 -7.91 -3.97
C HIS A 46 2.24 -8.94 -4.17
N ARG A 47 2.39 -9.90 -3.26
CA ARG A 47 3.38 -10.99 -3.41
C ARG A 47 3.15 -11.79 -4.69
N GLU A 48 1.89 -12.12 -4.96
CA GLU A 48 1.52 -12.87 -6.15
C GLU A 48 1.83 -12.08 -7.43
N ALA A 49 1.45 -10.80 -7.50
CA ALA A 49 1.73 -9.93 -8.64
C ALA A 49 3.25 -9.74 -8.86
N ILE A 50 4.03 -9.58 -7.79
CA ILE A 50 5.50 -9.51 -7.87
C ILE A 50 6.06 -10.82 -8.43
N ARG A 51 5.59 -11.97 -7.93
CA ARG A 51 6.02 -13.31 -8.39
C ARG A 51 5.66 -13.54 -9.85
N ALA A 52 4.43 -13.20 -10.24
CA ALA A 52 3.93 -13.38 -11.59
C ALA A 52 4.52 -12.37 -12.59
N GLY A 53 5.02 -11.23 -12.10
CA GLY A 53 5.67 -10.19 -12.88
C GLY A 53 4.74 -9.34 -13.72
N HIS A 54 3.42 -9.43 -13.50
CA HIS A 54 2.40 -8.67 -14.20
C HIS A 54 1.27 -8.25 -13.25
N GLY A 55 0.55 -7.19 -13.63
CA GLY A 55 -0.59 -6.66 -12.88
C GLY A 55 -0.64 -5.14 -12.90
N ASP A 56 -1.61 -4.58 -12.19
CA ASP A 56 -1.68 -3.14 -11.97
C ASP A 56 -0.51 -2.66 -11.09
N GLY A 57 0.12 -1.56 -11.49
CA GLY A 57 1.25 -0.98 -10.76
C GLY A 57 2.61 -1.57 -11.16
N GLN A 58 2.89 -1.64 -12.45
CA GLN A 58 4.14 -2.19 -13.00
C GLN A 58 5.40 -1.61 -12.33
N LYS A 59 5.40 -0.32 -11.96
CA LYS A 59 6.54 0.32 -11.26
C LYS A 59 6.83 -0.34 -9.91
N PHE A 60 5.79 -0.71 -9.16
CA PHE A 60 5.91 -1.42 -7.90
C PHE A 60 6.39 -2.87 -8.10
N ILE A 61 5.81 -3.56 -9.09
CA ILE A 61 6.16 -4.94 -9.44
C ILE A 61 7.64 -5.02 -9.85
N ASP A 62 8.06 -4.21 -10.82
CA ASP A 62 9.44 -4.19 -11.33
C ASP A 62 10.46 -3.82 -10.26
N TYR A 63 10.06 -2.98 -9.30
CA TYR A 63 10.90 -2.64 -8.17
C TYR A 63 11.10 -3.84 -7.25
N TYR A 64 10.02 -4.50 -6.81
CA TYR A 64 10.10 -5.61 -5.85
C TYR A 64 10.47 -6.96 -6.48
N ARG A 65 10.53 -7.09 -7.81
CA ARG A 65 11.24 -8.21 -8.45
C ARG A 65 12.75 -8.18 -8.23
N ARG A 66 13.30 -6.98 -7.99
CA ARG A 66 14.73 -6.73 -7.77
C ARG A 66 15.09 -6.41 -6.33
N ASN A 67 14.09 -6.31 -5.44
CA ASN A 67 14.26 -5.89 -4.05
C ASN A 67 13.38 -6.76 -3.14
N ASN A 68 13.82 -7.00 -1.92
CA ASN A 68 13.07 -7.86 -1.00
C ASN A 68 11.82 -7.16 -0.43
N PHE A 69 10.64 -7.58 -0.90
CA PHE A 69 9.34 -7.06 -0.45
C PHE A 69 9.07 -7.29 1.04
N GLU A 70 9.50 -8.42 1.60
CA GLU A 70 9.26 -8.78 3.01
C GLU A 70 10.00 -7.88 4.00
N LYS A 71 11.05 -7.18 3.54
CA LYS A 71 11.79 -6.19 4.34
C LYS A 71 11.14 -4.80 4.32
N ALA A 72 10.18 -4.55 3.45
CA ALA A 72 9.44 -3.30 3.47
C ALA A 72 8.52 -3.23 4.70
N THR A 73 8.11 -2.02 5.03
CA THR A 73 7.16 -1.75 6.12
C THR A 73 5.82 -1.33 5.55
N VAL A 74 4.75 -1.64 6.27
CA VAL A 74 3.39 -1.20 5.96
C VAL A 74 2.81 -0.44 7.13
N GLN A 75 2.14 0.67 6.83
CA GLN A 75 1.50 1.56 7.79
C GLN A 75 0.09 1.86 7.29
N VAL A 76 -0.91 1.85 8.18
CA VAL A 76 -2.26 2.30 7.80
C VAL A 76 -2.36 3.81 8.04
N LEU A 77 -2.62 4.54 6.97
CA LEU A 77 -2.76 5.98 6.97
C LEU A 77 -4.18 6.41 7.36
N TYR A 78 -5.18 5.67 6.85
CA TYR A 78 -6.57 6.03 7.04
C TYR A 78 -7.49 4.81 7.09
N LYS A 79 -8.47 4.87 7.99
CA LYS A 79 -9.58 3.93 8.11
C LYS A 79 -10.88 4.73 8.31
N PRO A 80 -11.84 4.68 7.37
CA PRO A 80 -13.10 5.37 7.52
C PRO A 80 -13.91 4.76 8.66
N ARG A 81 -14.64 5.62 9.38
CA ARG A 81 -15.67 5.22 10.35
C ARG A 81 -17.04 5.39 9.68
N GLY A 82 -17.70 4.27 9.33
CA GLY A 82 -19.04 4.25 8.70
C GLY A 82 -19.16 4.88 7.28
N GLY A 83 -20.34 4.73 6.65
CA GLY A 83 -20.75 5.46 5.43
C GLY A 83 -20.22 4.94 4.07
N LYS A 84 -20.22 5.82 3.05
CA LYS A 84 -19.72 5.56 1.66
C LYS A 84 -18.20 5.34 1.63
N VAL A 85 -17.78 4.14 2.03
CA VAL A 85 -16.38 3.76 2.21
C VAL A 85 -15.53 3.94 0.93
N SER A 86 -16.03 3.53 -0.23
CA SER A 86 -15.25 3.52 -1.48
C SER A 86 -14.81 4.91 -1.93
N GLN A 87 -15.72 5.88 -1.95
CA GLN A 87 -15.42 7.25 -2.38
C GLN A 87 -14.42 7.93 -1.44
N LYS A 88 -14.59 7.76 -0.11
CA LYS A 88 -13.65 8.31 0.88
C LYS A 88 -12.26 7.68 0.79
N LEU A 89 -12.18 6.36 0.54
CA LEU A 89 -10.90 5.68 0.36
C LEU A 89 -10.15 6.24 -0.84
N ARG A 90 -10.83 6.40 -1.99
CA ARG A 90 -10.18 6.90 -3.21
C ARG A 90 -9.75 8.36 -3.09
N GLN A 91 -10.58 9.20 -2.45
CA GLN A 91 -10.20 10.59 -2.17
C GLN A 91 -8.94 10.64 -1.30
N LYS A 92 -8.90 9.87 -0.21
CA LYS A 92 -7.74 9.81 0.68
C LYS A 92 -6.51 9.19 0.02
N GLU A 93 -6.69 8.20 -0.86
CA GLU A 93 -5.60 7.64 -1.66
C GLU A 93 -4.91 8.72 -2.50
N VAL A 94 -5.69 9.54 -3.21
CA VAL A 94 -5.15 10.63 -4.03
C VAL A 94 -4.42 11.67 -3.15
N GLU A 95 -5.04 12.08 -2.04
CA GLU A 95 -4.40 13.00 -1.08
C GLU A 95 -3.05 12.47 -0.60
N TYR A 96 -2.98 11.21 -0.18
CA TYR A 96 -1.73 10.63 0.31
C TYR A 96 -0.72 10.35 -0.80
N ILE A 97 -1.15 10.00 -2.02
CA ILE A 97 -0.24 9.87 -3.16
C ILE A 97 0.49 11.20 -3.42
N GLN A 98 -0.24 12.31 -3.33
CA GLN A 98 0.32 13.66 -3.47
C GLN A 98 1.21 14.02 -2.28
N GLU A 99 0.74 13.82 -1.05
CA GLU A 99 1.49 14.12 0.19
C GLU A 99 2.83 13.38 0.25
N TYR A 100 2.86 12.10 -0.15
CA TYR A 100 4.07 11.28 -0.11
C TYR A 100 4.91 11.32 -1.39
N ASP A 101 4.47 12.10 -2.39
CA ASP A 101 5.03 12.15 -3.75
C ASP A 101 5.33 10.74 -4.32
N SER A 102 4.38 9.83 -4.13
CA SER A 102 4.58 8.41 -4.42
C SER A 102 4.50 8.08 -5.92
N MET A 103 4.07 9.05 -6.74
CA MET A 103 4.04 8.94 -8.21
C MET A 103 5.40 9.24 -8.83
N ARG A 104 5.99 10.42 -8.55
CA ARG A 104 7.28 10.81 -9.14
C ARG A 104 8.42 10.09 -8.43
N ASN A 105 8.48 10.23 -7.10
CA ASN A 105 9.58 9.71 -6.30
C ASN A 105 9.32 8.35 -5.65
N GLY A 106 8.09 7.83 -5.73
CA GLY A 106 7.71 6.51 -5.20
C GLY A 106 7.45 5.43 -6.26
N LEU A 107 6.54 4.52 -5.93
CA LEU A 107 6.24 3.30 -6.69
C LEU A 107 4.80 3.26 -7.25
N ASN A 108 3.99 4.30 -7.05
CA ASN A 108 2.69 4.40 -7.72
C ASN A 108 2.88 4.64 -9.22
N SER A 109 2.08 3.96 -10.05
CA SER A 109 2.10 4.10 -11.51
C SER A 109 0.97 4.98 -12.06
N LYS A 110 -0.13 5.14 -11.32
CA LYS A 110 -1.33 5.87 -11.72
C LYS A 110 -2.12 6.37 -10.50
N LEU A 111 -2.99 7.37 -10.73
CA LEU A 111 -4.01 7.88 -9.82
C LEU A 111 -5.38 7.24 -10.09
#